data_AF-A0A7S1LNI5-F1
#
_entry.id   AF-A0A7S1LNI5-F1
#
_cell.length_a   1.000
_cell.length_b   1.000
_cell.length_c   1.000
_cell.angle_alpha   90.00
_cell.angle_beta   90.00
_cell.angle_gamma   90.00
#
_symmetry.space_group_name_H-M   'P 1'
#
loop_
_entity.id
_entity.type
_entity.pdbx_description
1 polymer ?
#
loop_
_entity_poly.entity_id
_entity_poly.type
_entity_poly.pdbx_seq_one_letter_code
_entity_poly.pdbx_strand_id
1 'polypeptide(L)'
;MREDGQLTSVGFRFVLDDRQRQLWALALAFLERARAGKEHLGPLRLLLTLGEAKIGQCLDLGAQTAKERFLVDLLVDLGVLYSAPSLGGSQPMAHWATPAALAMFRQDASATLSRNIAGTAAELELPAHLYHESCRRPERHAEAKVLQDEQGIIVESNFKVYAYTSSALHVCLLGLFCKMVTRLPNLYVGHLSAEPALRAMKQGIRVENIVRYLEAAAHPRALKRLEEGSSVVPANVRGQLEVWESSRSRTKCSRAVLFEWETGELDADTFERLRKSAEEKGALLWSRCAAAARAQQQQPAEQDGAGLFPMALAVTATGASVVRSLLGQQRGLPAGGLLRLRGTAPREAIVL
;
A
#
# COMPACT_ATOMS: atom_id res chain seq x y z
N MET A 1 14.46 -0.89 -5.83
CA MET A 1 14.53 -2.35 -5.64
C MET A 1 15.35 -2.62 -4.38
N ARG A 2 15.13 -3.75 -3.69
CA ARG A 2 16.14 -4.25 -2.72
C ARG A 2 17.27 -4.93 -3.50
N GLU A 3 18.45 -5.08 -2.88
CA GLU A 3 19.66 -5.63 -3.52
C GLU A 3 19.46 -7.05 -4.11
N ASP A 4 18.44 -7.79 -3.67
CA ASP A 4 18.09 -9.13 -4.16
C ASP A 4 17.11 -9.16 -5.36
N GLY A 5 16.87 -8.02 -6.03
CA GLY A 5 15.87 -7.93 -7.11
C GLY A 5 14.42 -8.04 -6.64
N GLN A 6 14.18 -8.09 -5.32
CA GLN A 6 12.84 -8.10 -4.75
C GLN A 6 12.21 -6.70 -4.77
N LEU A 7 10.92 -6.67 -5.09
CA LEU A 7 10.13 -5.45 -5.14
C LEU A 7 9.95 -4.88 -3.72
N THR A 8 10.10 -3.57 -3.56
CA THR A 8 9.87 -2.90 -2.27
C THR A 8 8.37 -2.79 -2.00
N SER A 9 7.98 -2.49 -0.76
CA SER A 9 6.58 -2.20 -0.41
C SER A 9 5.97 -1.10 -1.31
N VAL A 10 6.75 -0.08 -1.63
CA VAL A 10 6.36 0.99 -2.56
C VAL A 10 6.18 0.46 -3.98
N GLY A 11 7.07 -0.43 -4.44
CA GLY A 11 6.94 -1.06 -5.76
C GLY A 11 5.72 -1.96 -5.85
N PHE A 12 5.40 -2.74 -4.81
CA PHE A 12 4.17 -3.55 -4.77
C PHE A 12 2.91 -2.67 -4.83
N ARG A 13 2.91 -1.53 -4.13
CA ARG A 13 1.82 -0.56 -4.23
C ARG A 13 1.69 -0.02 -5.66
N PHE A 14 2.81 0.38 -6.27
CA PHE A 14 2.83 0.90 -7.64
C PHE A 14 2.23 -0.09 -8.63
N VAL A 15 2.56 -1.38 -8.53
CA VAL A 15 2.06 -2.41 -9.45
C VAL A 15 0.54 -2.63 -9.31
N LEU A 16 -0.04 -2.38 -8.13
CA LEU A 16 -1.48 -2.49 -7.88
C LEU A 16 -2.26 -1.19 -8.16
N ASP A 17 -1.57 -0.06 -8.32
CA ASP A 17 -2.21 1.21 -8.67
C ASP A 17 -2.81 1.17 -10.09
N ASP A 18 -3.79 2.04 -10.34
CA ASP A 18 -4.39 2.22 -11.67
C ASP A 18 -3.37 2.77 -12.68
N ARG A 19 -3.63 2.60 -13.98
CA ARG A 19 -2.69 2.98 -15.05
C ARG A 19 -2.33 4.46 -15.02
N GLN A 20 -3.30 5.33 -14.76
CA GLN A 20 -3.06 6.77 -14.63
C GLN A 20 -2.04 7.06 -13.53
N ARG A 21 -2.22 6.51 -12.32
CA ARG A 21 -1.27 6.70 -11.22
C ARG A 21 0.10 6.10 -11.50
N GLN A 22 0.16 4.95 -12.17
CA GLN A 22 1.43 4.35 -12.58
C GLN A 22 2.20 5.27 -13.54
N LEU A 23 1.54 5.77 -14.58
CA LEU A 23 2.16 6.65 -15.57
C LEU A 23 2.60 7.98 -14.93
N TRP A 24 1.75 8.60 -14.11
CA TRP A 24 2.11 9.84 -13.41
C TRP A 24 3.20 9.64 -12.38
N ALA A 25 3.25 8.54 -11.65
CA ALA A 25 4.32 8.29 -10.69
C ALA A 25 5.70 8.26 -11.38
N LEU A 26 5.78 7.67 -12.58
CA LEU A 26 7.02 7.66 -13.38
C LEU A 26 7.32 9.05 -13.97
N ALA A 27 6.31 9.74 -14.53
CA ALA A 27 6.48 11.08 -15.07
C ALA A 27 6.90 12.10 -13.99
N LEU A 28 6.29 12.04 -12.80
CA LEU A 28 6.64 12.91 -11.67
C LEU A 28 8.04 12.59 -11.14
N ALA A 29 8.41 11.32 -11.01
CA ALA A 29 9.77 10.95 -10.60
C ALA A 29 10.82 11.49 -11.59
N PHE A 30 10.51 11.48 -12.89
CA PHE A 30 11.36 12.11 -13.90
C PHE A 30 11.42 13.63 -13.74
N LEU A 31 10.26 14.29 -13.56
CA LEU A 31 10.20 15.75 -13.38
C LEU A 31 10.94 16.22 -12.12
N GLU A 32 10.86 15.48 -11.01
CA GLU A 32 11.61 15.77 -9.79
C GLU A 32 13.12 15.70 -10.02
N ARG A 33 13.57 14.69 -10.77
CA ARG A 33 14.97 14.57 -11.19
C ARG A 33 15.38 15.72 -12.12
N ALA A 34 14.53 16.11 -13.07
CA ALA A 34 14.79 17.24 -13.96
C ALA A 34 14.78 18.59 -13.21
N ARG A 35 13.96 18.72 -12.16
CA ARG A 35 13.87 19.91 -11.30
C ARG A 35 15.18 20.14 -10.54
N ALA A 36 15.81 19.07 -10.04
CA ALA A 36 17.13 19.17 -9.41
C ALA A 36 18.19 19.76 -10.36
N GLY A 37 18.09 19.47 -11.66
CA GLY A 37 18.93 20.05 -12.71
C GLY A 37 18.47 21.41 -13.24
N LYS A 38 17.34 21.97 -12.75
CA LYS A 38 16.68 23.19 -13.28
C LYS A 38 16.20 23.09 -14.75
N GLU A 39 16.15 21.90 -15.33
CA GLU A 39 15.76 21.64 -16.73
C GLU A 39 14.35 21.03 -16.84
N HIS A 40 13.44 21.39 -15.92
CA HIS A 40 12.10 20.79 -15.83
C HIS A 40 11.06 21.44 -16.75
N LEU A 41 11.30 22.68 -17.21
CA LEU A 41 10.32 23.45 -18.00
C LEU A 41 10.02 22.81 -19.36
N GLY A 42 11.03 22.31 -20.06
CA GLY A 42 10.85 21.61 -21.34
C GLY A 42 10.00 20.34 -21.21
N PRO A 43 10.40 19.38 -20.35
CA PRO A 43 9.61 18.21 -20.01
C PRO A 43 8.17 18.52 -19.58
N LEU A 44 7.96 19.56 -18.78
CA LEU A 44 6.63 19.97 -18.33
C LEU A 44 5.78 20.49 -19.50
N ARG A 45 6.37 21.30 -20.39
CA ARG A 45 5.70 21.75 -21.61
C ARG A 45 5.27 20.56 -22.47
N LEU A 46 6.14 19.57 -22.62
CA LEU A 46 5.84 18.35 -23.39
C LEU A 46 4.67 17.56 -22.76
N LEU A 47 4.67 17.36 -21.45
CA LEU A 47 3.54 16.72 -20.77
C LEU A 47 2.25 17.52 -20.92
N LEU A 48 2.31 18.85 -20.87
CA LEU A 48 1.12 19.68 -21.08
C LEU A 48 0.59 19.57 -22.51
N THR A 49 1.47 19.51 -23.52
CA THR A 49 1.06 19.28 -24.92
C THR A 49 0.40 17.91 -25.12
N LEU A 50 0.80 16.90 -24.33
CA LEU A 50 0.13 15.59 -24.34
C LEU A 50 -1.28 15.63 -23.74
N GLY A 51 -1.57 16.60 -22.86
CA GLY A 51 -2.89 16.77 -22.26
C GLY A 51 -3.98 17.14 -23.26
N GLU A 52 -3.61 17.81 -24.35
CA GLU A 52 -4.52 18.22 -25.42
C GLU A 52 -4.53 17.21 -26.60
N ALA A 53 -3.67 16.21 -26.56
CA ALA A 53 -3.51 15.26 -27.65
C ALA A 53 -4.70 14.31 -27.77
N LYS A 54 -5.14 14.08 -29.00
CA LYS A 54 -6.12 13.03 -29.34
C LYS A 54 -5.42 11.71 -29.69
N ILE A 55 -6.12 10.60 -29.51
CA ILE A 55 -5.61 9.28 -29.87
C ILE A 55 -5.32 9.23 -31.38
N GLY A 56 -4.10 8.85 -31.75
CA GLY A 56 -3.65 8.77 -33.12
C GLY A 56 -3.24 10.11 -33.75
N GLN A 57 -3.26 11.22 -32.99
CA GLN A 57 -2.74 12.50 -33.46
C GLN A 57 -1.21 12.44 -33.57
N CYS A 58 -0.68 12.96 -34.68
CA CYS A 58 0.76 13.16 -34.85
C CYS A 58 1.19 14.38 -34.01
N LEU A 59 2.25 14.22 -33.24
CA LEU A 59 2.80 15.24 -32.36
C LEU A 59 4.14 15.72 -32.90
N ASP A 60 4.18 17.00 -33.26
CA ASP A 60 5.41 17.67 -33.67
C ASP A 60 6.20 18.10 -32.43
N LEU A 61 6.95 17.14 -31.88
CA LEU A 61 7.84 17.35 -30.75
C LEU A 61 9.13 18.02 -31.26
N GLY A 62 9.10 19.34 -31.51
CA GLY A 62 10.12 20.16 -32.20
C GLY A 62 11.58 20.07 -31.70
N ALA A 63 12.29 21.20 -31.58
CA ALA A 63 13.70 21.17 -31.13
C ALA A 63 13.77 20.75 -29.65
N GLN A 64 14.07 19.48 -29.39
CA GLN A 64 14.12 18.91 -28.04
C GLN A 64 15.49 19.11 -27.39
N THR A 65 15.49 19.62 -26.16
CA THR A 65 16.60 19.57 -25.20
C THR A 65 16.94 18.12 -24.85
N ALA A 66 18.12 17.88 -24.26
CA ALA A 66 18.56 16.53 -23.90
C ALA A 66 17.58 15.82 -22.93
N LYS A 67 16.96 16.56 -22.00
CA LYS A 67 15.95 16.01 -21.08
C LYS A 67 14.62 15.73 -21.74
N GLU A 68 14.20 16.56 -22.70
CA GLU A 68 12.99 16.29 -23.48
C GLU A 68 13.13 15.02 -24.31
N ARG A 69 14.27 14.81 -24.98
CA ARG A 69 14.55 13.57 -25.72
C ARG A 69 14.45 12.34 -24.84
N PHE A 70 15.09 12.38 -23.67
CA PHE A 70 15.00 11.29 -22.71
C PHE A 70 13.56 11.04 -22.24
N LEU A 71 12.76 12.10 -22.03
CA LEU A 71 11.35 11.93 -21.68
C LEU A 71 10.56 11.31 -22.84
N VAL A 72 10.81 11.72 -24.08
CA VAL A 72 10.16 11.12 -25.25
C VAL A 72 10.50 9.64 -25.37
N ASP A 73 11.77 9.29 -25.23
CA ASP A 73 12.23 7.89 -25.24
C ASP A 73 11.53 7.09 -24.12
N LEU A 74 11.47 7.64 -22.90
CA LEU A 74 10.75 7.04 -21.79
C LEU A 74 9.25 6.85 -22.09
N LEU A 75 8.60 7.84 -22.71
CA LEU A 75 7.17 7.75 -23.06
C LEU A 75 6.92 6.76 -24.20
N VAL A 76 7.88 6.58 -25.11
CA VAL A 76 7.85 5.54 -26.14
C VAL A 76 8.00 4.16 -25.50
N ASP A 77 8.96 3.99 -24.59
CA ASP A 77 9.17 2.73 -23.86
C ASP A 77 7.95 2.34 -23.00
N LEU A 78 7.28 3.33 -22.42
CA LEU A 78 6.02 3.13 -21.68
C LEU A 78 4.81 2.88 -22.59
N GLY A 79 4.94 3.05 -23.90
CA GLY A 79 3.86 2.93 -24.87
C GLY A 79 2.85 4.07 -24.82
N VAL A 80 3.17 5.19 -24.16
CA VAL A 80 2.40 6.44 -24.18
C VAL A 80 2.47 7.11 -25.55
N LEU A 81 3.65 7.05 -26.15
CA LEU A 81 3.90 7.47 -27.51
C LEU A 81 4.23 6.25 -28.36
N TYR A 82 3.84 6.31 -29.62
CA TYR A 82 4.30 5.39 -30.63
C TYR A 82 5.23 6.15 -31.57
N SER A 83 6.45 5.64 -31.78
CA SER A 83 7.37 6.17 -32.77
C SER A 83 7.47 5.19 -33.93
N ALA A 84 7.29 5.68 -35.15
CA ALA A 84 7.54 4.92 -36.36
C ALA A 84 8.61 5.62 -37.19
N PRO A 85 9.53 4.86 -37.81
CA PRO A 85 10.46 5.45 -38.77
C PRO A 85 9.65 6.04 -39.93
N SER A 86 9.94 7.30 -40.27
CA SER A 86 9.41 7.91 -41.48
C SER A 86 9.82 7.05 -42.68
N LEU A 87 8.85 6.65 -43.52
CA LEU A 87 9.10 5.88 -44.74
C LEU A 87 9.97 6.62 -45.78
N GLY A 88 10.27 7.91 -45.56
CA GLY A 88 11.29 8.66 -46.30
C GLY A 88 12.36 9.17 -45.33
N GLY A 89 13.60 8.72 -45.50
CA GLY A 89 14.75 8.96 -44.58
C GLY A 89 15.21 10.41 -44.38
N SER A 90 14.37 11.40 -44.69
CA SER A 90 14.68 12.84 -44.56
C SER A 90 13.78 13.58 -43.57
N GLN A 91 12.73 12.94 -43.01
CA GLN A 91 11.85 13.56 -42.02
C GLN A 91 12.23 13.14 -40.59
N PRO A 92 12.06 14.02 -39.59
CA PRO A 92 12.22 13.65 -38.19
C PRO A 92 11.30 12.48 -37.82
N MET A 93 11.67 11.69 -36.81
CA MET A 93 10.78 10.64 -36.29
C MET A 93 9.46 11.27 -35.87
N ALA A 94 8.37 10.83 -36.51
CA ALA A 94 7.04 11.23 -36.12
C ALA A 94 6.61 10.41 -34.88
N HIS A 95 5.93 11.09 -33.97
CA HIS A 95 5.42 10.50 -32.74
C HIS A 95 3.90 10.59 -32.74
N TRP A 96 3.23 9.50 -32.40
CA TRP A 96 1.77 9.43 -32.33
C TRP A 96 1.32 9.19 -30.89
N ALA A 97 0.29 9.91 -30.46
CA ALA A 97 -0.33 9.69 -29.17
C ALA A 97 -1.10 8.37 -29.14
N THR A 98 -0.80 7.50 -28.17
CA THR A 98 -1.55 6.26 -27.96
C THR A 98 -2.68 6.48 -26.95
N PRO A 99 -3.58 5.50 -26.76
CA PRO A 99 -4.57 5.57 -25.67
C PRO A 99 -3.95 5.74 -24.27
N ALA A 100 -2.70 5.32 -24.06
CA ALA A 100 -2.01 5.51 -22.79
C ALA A 100 -1.67 6.99 -22.53
N ALA A 101 -1.44 7.81 -23.56
CA ALA A 101 -1.33 9.27 -23.40
C ALA A 101 -2.61 9.86 -22.84
N LEU A 102 -3.76 9.45 -23.38
CA LEU A 102 -5.05 9.91 -22.87
C LEU A 102 -5.32 9.44 -21.43
N ALA A 103 -4.91 8.22 -21.10
CA ALA A 103 -5.05 7.66 -19.75
C ALA A 103 -4.24 8.40 -18.68
N MET A 104 -3.18 9.14 -19.05
CA MET A 104 -2.51 10.03 -18.12
C MET A 104 -3.47 11.14 -17.65
N PHE A 105 -4.27 11.71 -18.53
CA PHE A 105 -5.09 12.88 -18.20
C PHE A 105 -6.54 12.54 -17.85
N ARG A 106 -7.04 11.36 -18.26
CA ARG A 106 -8.44 10.96 -18.08
C ARG A 106 -8.59 9.64 -17.32
N GLN A 107 -9.49 9.64 -16.33
CA GLN A 107 -9.84 8.45 -15.55
C GLN A 107 -10.58 7.40 -16.38
N ASP A 108 -11.49 7.80 -17.28
CA ASP A 108 -12.26 6.86 -18.12
C ASP A 108 -11.34 6.01 -19.02
N ALA A 109 -10.32 6.66 -19.61
CA ALA A 109 -9.32 6.01 -20.43
C ALA A 109 -8.42 5.10 -19.59
N SER A 110 -8.01 5.55 -18.39
CA SER A 110 -7.26 4.75 -17.43
C SER A 110 -8.01 3.48 -17.00
N ALA A 111 -9.31 3.60 -16.68
CA ALA A 111 -10.14 2.45 -16.30
C ALA A 111 -10.24 1.44 -17.45
N THR A 112 -10.43 1.92 -18.68
CA THR A 112 -10.50 1.06 -19.86
C THR A 112 -9.18 0.33 -20.13
N LEU A 113 -8.03 1.00 -20.00
CA LEU A 113 -6.71 0.37 -20.11
C LEU A 113 -6.37 -0.56 -18.94
N SER A 114 -6.86 -0.25 -17.75
CA SER A 114 -6.66 -1.11 -16.57
C SER A 114 -7.38 -2.45 -16.70
N ARG A 115 -8.47 -2.51 -17.49
CA ARG A 115 -9.17 -3.75 -17.85
C ARG A 115 -8.50 -4.51 -18.99
N ASN A 116 -8.05 -3.79 -20.02
CA ASN A 116 -7.56 -4.38 -21.28
C ASN A 116 -6.02 -4.48 -21.34
N ILE A 117 -5.39 -5.11 -20.34
CA ILE A 117 -3.91 -5.21 -20.28
C ILE A 117 -3.32 -6.05 -21.43
N ALA A 118 -4.10 -6.94 -22.06
CA ALA A 118 -3.60 -7.88 -23.06
C ALA A 118 -3.40 -7.28 -24.47
N GLY A 119 -3.65 -5.99 -24.69
CA GLY A 119 -3.30 -5.32 -25.94
C GLY A 119 -4.02 -5.84 -27.20
N THR A 120 -5.04 -6.70 -27.06
CA THR A 120 -5.92 -7.03 -28.18
C THR A 120 -6.68 -5.77 -28.55
N ALA A 121 -6.47 -5.25 -29.76
CA ALA A 121 -7.05 -4.03 -30.33
C ALA A 121 -8.60 -4.06 -30.48
N ALA A 122 -9.28 -4.87 -29.67
CA ALA A 122 -10.71 -4.89 -29.49
C ALA A 122 -11.11 -3.61 -28.76
N GLU A 123 -11.50 -2.63 -29.57
CA GLU A 123 -12.49 -1.59 -29.27
C GLU A 123 -12.43 -1.07 -27.84
N LEU A 124 -11.46 -0.18 -27.58
CA LEU A 124 -11.61 0.74 -26.46
C LEU A 124 -12.93 1.50 -26.71
N GLU A 125 -13.97 1.23 -25.90
CA GLU A 125 -15.30 1.89 -25.89
C GLU A 125 -15.18 3.38 -25.49
N LEU A 126 -14.15 4.07 -25.98
CA LEU A 126 -13.89 5.48 -25.76
C LEU A 126 -14.71 6.30 -26.77
N PRO A 127 -15.29 7.44 -26.33
CA PRO A 127 -16.02 8.33 -27.20
C PRO A 127 -15.27 8.73 -28.47
N ALA A 128 -15.97 8.76 -29.61
CA ALA A 128 -15.38 9.03 -30.93
C ALA A 128 -14.63 10.38 -31.02
N HIS A 129 -15.00 11.37 -30.22
CA HIS A 129 -14.35 12.69 -30.20
C HIS A 129 -12.91 12.69 -29.66
N LEU A 130 -12.51 11.61 -28.97
CA LEU A 130 -11.17 11.46 -28.40
C LEU A 130 -10.16 10.92 -29.41
N TYR A 131 -10.64 10.48 -30.58
CA TYR A 131 -9.81 10.03 -31.68
C TYR A 131 -9.54 11.18 -32.64
N HIS A 132 -8.32 11.19 -33.19
CA HIS A 132 -8.00 12.04 -34.33
C HIS A 132 -8.85 11.64 -35.54
N GLU A 133 -9.13 12.57 -36.45
CA GLU A 133 -10.04 12.36 -37.58
C GLU A 133 -9.61 11.18 -38.47
N SER A 134 -8.31 11.02 -38.69
CA SER A 134 -7.72 9.88 -39.42
C SER A 134 -7.89 8.53 -38.73
N CYS A 135 -8.20 8.52 -37.43
CA CYS A 135 -8.36 7.32 -36.61
C CYS A 135 -9.82 7.12 -36.15
N ARG A 136 -10.72 8.05 -36.51
CA ARG A 136 -12.14 7.96 -36.17
C ARG A 136 -12.77 6.87 -37.03
N ARG A 137 -13.23 5.79 -36.38
CA ARG A 137 -14.01 4.77 -37.08
C ARG A 137 -15.40 5.32 -37.41
N PRO A 138 -15.96 5.00 -38.59
CA PRO A 138 -17.37 5.27 -38.85
C PRO A 138 -18.22 4.51 -37.82
N GLU A 139 -19.21 5.19 -37.24
CA GLU A 139 -20.15 4.59 -36.29
C GLU A 139 -20.84 3.42 -36.99
N ARG A 140 -20.42 2.18 -36.69
CA ARG A 140 -21.17 1.01 -37.13
C ARG A 140 -22.51 1.04 -36.40
N HIS A 141 -23.60 0.99 -37.16
CA HIS A 141 -24.95 0.85 -36.64
C HIS A 141 -25.00 -0.26 -35.57
N ALA A 142 -25.80 -0.01 -34.52
CA ALA A 142 -25.92 -0.77 -33.28
C ALA A 142 -26.42 -2.23 -33.41
N GLU A 143 -26.32 -2.84 -34.59
CA GLU A 143 -26.81 -4.18 -34.86
C GLU A 143 -25.62 -5.14 -34.90
N ALA A 144 -25.64 -6.06 -33.92
CA ALA A 144 -24.58 -6.98 -33.51
C ALA A 144 -23.43 -6.33 -32.72
N LYS A 145 -23.72 -5.92 -31.47
CA LYS A 145 -22.78 -6.19 -30.36
C LYS A 145 -22.56 -7.71 -30.35
N VAL A 146 -21.62 -8.19 -31.17
CA VAL A 146 -20.99 -9.50 -30.95
C VAL A 146 -20.63 -9.52 -29.47
N LEU A 147 -20.89 -10.63 -28.78
CA LEU A 147 -20.49 -10.86 -27.40
C LEU A 147 -18.97 -10.65 -27.31
N GLN A 148 -18.54 -9.40 -27.19
CA GLN A 148 -17.16 -9.06 -26.96
C GLN A 148 -16.88 -9.59 -25.57
N ASP A 149 -15.81 -10.37 -25.45
CA ASP A 149 -15.32 -10.89 -24.18
C ASP A 149 -14.94 -9.69 -23.30
N GLU A 150 -15.93 -9.17 -22.56
CA GLU A 150 -15.77 -8.08 -21.63
C GLU A 150 -14.71 -8.47 -20.60
N GLN A 151 -13.54 -7.85 -20.68
CA GLN A 151 -12.43 -8.13 -19.78
C GLN A 151 -12.69 -7.42 -18.45
N GLY A 152 -12.41 -8.10 -17.36
CA GLY A 152 -12.50 -7.50 -16.04
C GLY A 152 -12.69 -8.51 -14.91
N ILE A 153 -12.66 -7.97 -13.71
CA ILE A 153 -12.71 -8.72 -12.47
C ILE A 153 -14.10 -8.58 -11.84
N ILE A 154 -14.65 -9.70 -11.37
CA ILE A 154 -15.89 -9.78 -10.61
C ILE A 154 -15.56 -10.39 -9.25
N VAL A 155 -15.97 -9.71 -8.19
CA VAL A 155 -15.85 -10.18 -6.82
C VAL A 155 -17.23 -10.51 -6.30
N GLU A 156 -17.40 -11.73 -5.78
CA GLU A 156 -18.65 -12.17 -5.16
C GLU A 156 -18.59 -12.09 -3.64
N SER A 157 -19.76 -12.04 -2.99
CA SER A 157 -19.88 -11.99 -1.53
C SER A 157 -19.35 -13.25 -0.82
N ASN A 158 -19.13 -14.34 -1.55
CA ASN A 158 -18.55 -15.59 -1.04
C ASN A 158 -17.01 -15.63 -1.10
N PHE A 159 -16.35 -14.47 -1.27
CA PHE A 159 -14.89 -14.33 -1.41
C PHE A 159 -14.29 -14.97 -2.67
N LYS A 160 -15.11 -15.36 -3.65
CA LYS A 160 -14.61 -15.79 -4.96
C LYS A 160 -14.36 -14.60 -5.86
N VAL A 161 -13.25 -14.66 -6.59
CA VAL A 161 -12.82 -13.67 -7.56
C VAL A 161 -12.75 -14.35 -8.92
N TYR A 162 -13.54 -13.85 -9.86
CA TYR A 162 -13.52 -14.29 -11.26
C TYR A 162 -12.91 -13.18 -12.09
N ALA A 163 -11.75 -13.45 -12.69
CA ALA A 163 -11.10 -12.49 -13.58
C ALA A 163 -11.14 -13.01 -15.01
N TYR A 164 -11.92 -12.32 -15.85
CA TYR A 164 -11.98 -12.54 -17.29
C TYR A 164 -10.83 -11.78 -17.92
N THR A 165 -9.70 -12.47 -18.08
CA THR A 165 -8.48 -11.86 -18.63
C THR A 165 -7.59 -12.94 -19.23
N SER A 166 -7.00 -12.62 -20.38
CA SER A 166 -5.94 -13.40 -21.01
C SER A 166 -4.54 -12.96 -20.54
N SER A 167 -4.46 -11.83 -19.81
CA SER A 167 -3.18 -11.25 -19.38
C SER A 167 -2.58 -12.04 -18.22
N ALA A 168 -1.38 -12.57 -18.43
CA ALA A 168 -0.60 -13.22 -17.38
C ALA A 168 -0.27 -12.26 -16.23
N LEU A 169 -0.16 -10.95 -16.50
CA LEU A 169 0.12 -9.95 -15.47
C LEU A 169 -0.99 -9.91 -14.42
N HIS A 170 -2.26 -9.77 -14.83
CA HIS A 170 -3.39 -9.78 -13.89
C HIS A 170 -3.46 -11.05 -13.05
N VAL A 171 -3.14 -12.21 -13.66
CA VAL A 171 -3.07 -13.49 -12.95
C VAL A 171 -2.00 -13.46 -11.85
N CYS A 172 -0.81 -12.95 -12.16
CA CYS A 172 0.27 -12.81 -11.18
C CYS A 172 -0.11 -11.82 -10.06
N LEU A 173 -0.76 -10.70 -10.38
CA LEU A 173 -1.20 -9.71 -9.39
C LEU A 173 -2.25 -10.27 -8.43
N LEU A 174 -3.23 -10.98 -8.97
CA LEU A 174 -4.23 -11.68 -8.17
C LEU A 174 -3.59 -12.76 -7.29
N GLY A 175 -2.55 -13.44 -7.78
CA GLY A 175 -1.79 -14.42 -7.01
C GLY A 175 -1.06 -13.85 -5.78
N LEU A 176 -0.87 -12.53 -5.69
CA LEU A 176 -0.25 -11.90 -4.51
C LEU A 176 -1.14 -12.01 -3.26
N PHE A 177 -2.45 -11.80 -3.41
CA PHE A 177 -3.39 -11.69 -2.29
C PHE A 177 -4.58 -12.66 -2.37
N CYS A 178 -4.76 -13.38 -3.48
CA CYS A 178 -5.75 -14.44 -3.63
C CYS A 178 -5.07 -15.81 -3.70
N LYS A 179 -5.74 -16.85 -3.21
CA LYS A 179 -5.38 -18.24 -3.51
C LYS A 179 -5.96 -18.60 -4.88
N MET A 180 -5.10 -18.92 -5.84
CA MET A 180 -5.54 -19.45 -7.15
C MET A 180 -6.21 -20.81 -6.94
N VAL A 181 -7.44 -20.97 -7.45
CA VAL A 181 -8.17 -22.24 -7.41
C VAL A 181 -8.00 -22.94 -8.76
N THR A 182 -8.36 -22.26 -9.84
CA THR A 182 -8.19 -22.77 -11.21
C THR A 182 -7.83 -21.64 -12.15
N ARG A 183 -7.10 -21.99 -13.21
CA ARG A 183 -6.80 -21.08 -14.33
C ARG A 183 -7.22 -21.77 -15.63
N LEU A 184 -8.06 -21.08 -16.38
CA LEU A 184 -8.46 -21.39 -17.74
C LEU A 184 -7.83 -20.35 -18.69
N PRO A 185 -7.86 -20.55 -20.02
CA PRO A 185 -7.20 -19.65 -20.97
C PRO A 185 -7.59 -18.17 -20.84
N ASN A 186 -8.88 -17.89 -20.63
CA ASN A 186 -9.42 -16.52 -20.50
C ASN A 186 -10.12 -16.25 -19.17
N LEU A 187 -10.02 -17.17 -18.20
CA LEU A 187 -10.68 -17.05 -16.90
C LEU A 187 -9.76 -17.52 -15.78
N TYR A 188 -9.56 -16.65 -14.82
CA TYR A 188 -8.92 -16.98 -13.55
C TYR A 188 -9.97 -17.05 -12.45
N VAL A 189 -9.97 -18.14 -11.69
CA VAL A 189 -10.81 -18.30 -10.50
C VAL A 189 -9.92 -18.33 -9.26
N GLY A 190 -10.08 -17.32 -8.42
CA GLY A 190 -9.36 -17.16 -7.16
C GLY A 190 -10.30 -17.13 -5.96
N HIS A 191 -9.73 -17.39 -4.79
CA HIS A 191 -10.41 -17.24 -3.51
C HIS A 191 -9.63 -16.29 -2.61
N LEU A 192 -10.29 -15.26 -2.10
CA LEU A 192 -9.75 -14.33 -1.12
C LEU A 192 -9.75 -15.02 0.26
N SER A 193 -8.56 -15.33 0.75
CA SER A 193 -8.35 -16.00 2.04
C SER A 193 -7.37 -15.23 2.91
N ALA A 194 -7.46 -15.44 4.22
CA ALA A 194 -6.65 -14.71 5.19
C ALA A 194 -5.14 -14.91 4.97
N GLU A 195 -4.70 -16.13 4.65
CA GLU A 195 -3.27 -16.44 4.57
C GLU A 195 -2.55 -15.68 3.42
N PRO A 196 -2.98 -15.74 2.14
CA PRO A 196 -2.39 -14.92 1.08
C PRO A 196 -2.55 -13.41 1.33
N ALA A 197 -3.69 -12.97 1.85
CA ALA A 197 -3.91 -11.55 2.16
C ALA A 197 -2.94 -11.04 3.23
N LEU A 198 -2.75 -11.78 4.32
CA LEU A 198 -1.78 -11.44 5.37
C LEU A 198 -0.33 -11.51 4.86
N ARG A 199 0.01 -12.42 3.95
CA ARG A 199 1.33 -12.45 3.29
C ARG A 199 1.57 -11.19 2.46
N ALA A 200 0.60 -10.77 1.65
CA ALA A 200 0.66 -9.52 0.90
C ALA A 200 0.80 -8.30 1.84
N MET A 201 0.04 -8.28 2.93
CA MET A 201 0.11 -7.21 3.93
C MET A 201 1.48 -7.13 4.61
N LYS A 202 2.11 -8.26 4.93
CA LYS A 202 3.49 -8.30 5.45
C LYS A 202 4.49 -7.63 4.49
N GLN A 203 4.27 -7.74 3.19
CA GLN A 203 5.10 -7.07 2.16
C GLN A 203 4.79 -5.57 2.02
N GLY A 204 3.78 -5.05 2.71
CA GLY A 204 3.41 -3.64 2.74
C GLY A 204 2.22 -3.26 1.86
N ILE A 205 1.47 -4.24 1.35
CA ILE A 205 0.22 -4.01 0.60
C ILE A 205 -0.91 -3.77 1.60
N ARG A 206 -1.48 -2.56 1.65
CA ARG A 206 -2.65 -2.26 2.49
C ARG A 206 -3.95 -2.71 1.85
N VAL A 207 -5.01 -2.81 2.65
CA VAL A 207 -6.35 -3.18 2.16
C VAL A 207 -6.85 -2.22 1.10
N GLU A 208 -6.60 -0.91 1.25
CA GLU A 208 -7.05 0.08 0.27
C GLU A 208 -6.41 -0.13 -1.10
N ASN A 209 -5.18 -0.64 -1.17
CA ASN A 209 -4.53 -0.94 -2.44
C ASN A 209 -5.20 -2.12 -3.15
N ILE A 210 -5.61 -3.15 -2.40
CA ILE A 210 -6.30 -4.32 -2.94
C ILE A 210 -7.67 -3.93 -3.46
N VAL A 211 -8.44 -3.18 -2.67
CA VAL A 211 -9.78 -2.70 -3.05
C VAL A 211 -9.71 -1.81 -4.29
N ARG A 212 -8.78 -0.84 -4.31
CA ARG A 212 -8.59 0.04 -5.47
C ARG A 212 -8.21 -0.72 -6.74
N TYR A 213 -7.38 -1.76 -6.63
CA TYR A 213 -7.03 -2.61 -7.77
C TYR A 213 -8.26 -3.36 -8.32
N LEU A 214 -9.08 -3.94 -7.43
CA LEU A 214 -10.31 -4.65 -7.80
C LEU A 214 -11.34 -3.71 -8.43
N GLU A 215 -11.46 -2.48 -7.94
CA GLU A 215 -12.33 -1.44 -8.49
C GLU A 215 -11.85 -0.93 -9.85
N ALA A 216 -10.54 -0.69 -10.01
CA ALA A 216 -9.96 -0.18 -11.26
C ALA A 216 -10.06 -1.20 -12.43
N ALA A 217 -9.95 -2.49 -12.13
CA ALA A 217 -10.05 -3.57 -13.10
C ALA A 217 -11.44 -4.24 -13.11
N ALA A 218 -12.47 -3.58 -12.58
CA ALA A 218 -13.80 -4.14 -12.44
C ALA A 218 -14.48 -4.39 -13.80
N HIS A 219 -15.18 -5.51 -13.90
CA HIS A 219 -15.97 -5.84 -15.08
C HIS A 219 -17.11 -4.81 -15.28
N PRO A 220 -17.50 -4.44 -16.52
CA PRO A 220 -18.55 -3.45 -16.77
C PRO A 220 -19.92 -3.83 -16.17
N ARG A 221 -20.23 -5.13 -16.07
CA ARG A 221 -21.41 -5.59 -15.28
C ARG A 221 -21.33 -5.23 -13.80
N ALA A 222 -20.14 -5.25 -13.20
CA ALA A 222 -19.96 -4.82 -11.81
C ALA A 222 -20.06 -3.28 -11.69
N LEU A 223 -19.66 -2.54 -12.72
CA LEU A 223 -19.84 -1.09 -12.77
C LEU A 223 -21.30 -0.68 -12.96
N LYS A 224 -22.09 -1.39 -13.75
CA LYS A 224 -23.55 -1.17 -13.83
C LYS A 224 -24.24 -1.35 -12.48
N ARG A 225 -23.80 -2.33 -11.68
CA ARG A 225 -24.29 -2.48 -10.30
C ARG A 225 -23.94 -1.28 -9.41
N LEU A 226 -22.86 -0.56 -9.72
CA LEU A 226 -22.51 0.69 -9.04
C LEU A 226 -23.51 1.79 -9.33
N GLU A 227 -23.96 1.91 -10.58
CA GLU A 227 -25.02 2.85 -10.97
C GLU A 227 -26.35 2.52 -10.28
N GLU A 228 -26.60 1.23 -10.03
CA GLU A 228 -27.76 0.72 -9.26
C GLU A 228 -27.60 0.91 -7.73
N GLY A 229 -26.50 1.52 -7.25
CA GLY A 229 -26.25 1.82 -5.84
C GLY A 229 -25.55 0.72 -5.05
N SER A 230 -25.08 -0.35 -5.70
CA SER A 230 -24.29 -1.42 -5.07
C SER A 230 -22.79 -1.16 -5.17
N SER A 231 -21.97 -1.63 -4.23
CA SER A 231 -20.51 -1.48 -4.36
C SER A 231 -19.93 -2.53 -5.31
N VAL A 232 -18.92 -2.15 -6.12
CA VAL A 232 -18.18 -3.05 -7.02
C VAL A 232 -17.56 -4.22 -6.26
N VAL A 233 -17.02 -3.93 -5.07
CA VAL A 233 -16.53 -4.94 -4.13
C VAL A 233 -17.58 -5.06 -3.02
N PRO A 234 -18.17 -6.25 -2.79
CA PRO A 234 -19.14 -6.45 -1.73
C PRO A 234 -18.61 -5.98 -0.36
N ALA A 235 -19.46 -5.27 0.42
CA ALA A 235 -19.06 -4.67 1.69
C ALA A 235 -18.54 -5.68 2.72
N ASN A 236 -19.05 -6.92 2.68
CA ASN A 236 -18.57 -8.01 3.53
C ASN A 236 -17.13 -8.41 3.21
N VAL A 237 -16.73 -8.42 1.93
CA VAL A 237 -15.36 -8.70 1.50
C VAL A 237 -14.42 -7.62 1.98
N ARG A 238 -14.82 -6.34 1.83
CA ARG A 238 -14.04 -5.20 2.32
C ARG A 238 -13.87 -5.24 3.84
N GLY A 239 -14.95 -5.41 4.60
CA GLY A 239 -14.89 -5.46 6.06
C GLY A 239 -14.02 -6.62 6.55
N GLN A 240 -14.07 -7.78 5.89
CA GLN A 240 -13.23 -8.92 6.26
C GLN A 240 -11.74 -8.66 5.99
N LEU A 241 -11.39 -7.98 4.89
CA LEU A 241 -10.00 -7.57 4.63
C LEU A 241 -9.49 -6.61 5.70
N GLU A 242 -10.31 -5.66 6.14
CA GLU A 242 -9.99 -4.72 7.23
C GLU A 242 -9.81 -5.45 8.58
N VAL A 243 -10.61 -6.48 8.85
CA VAL A 243 -10.44 -7.36 10.03
C VAL A 243 -9.10 -8.11 9.97
N TRP A 244 -8.68 -8.60 8.80
CA TRP A 244 -7.38 -9.26 8.64
C TRP A 244 -6.22 -8.29 8.83
N GLU A 245 -6.33 -7.06 8.31
CA GLU A 245 -5.30 -6.04 8.51
C GLU A 245 -5.19 -5.62 9.98
N SER A 246 -6.31 -5.35 10.64
CA SER A 246 -6.33 -5.01 12.07
C SER A 246 -5.82 -6.15 12.96
N SER A 247 -6.03 -7.40 12.56
CA SER A 247 -5.50 -8.58 13.25
C SER A 247 -3.97 -8.63 13.25
N ARG A 248 -3.32 -8.07 12.21
CA ARG A 248 -1.85 -7.91 12.18
C ARG A 248 -1.37 -6.84 13.16
N SER A 249 -2.10 -5.74 13.32
CA SER A 249 -1.70 -4.61 14.17
C SER A 249 -2.06 -4.77 15.66
N ARG A 250 -2.48 -5.98 16.10
CA ARG A 250 -2.89 -6.22 17.49
C ARG A 250 -1.76 -6.18 18.51
N THR A 251 -0.52 -6.47 18.10
CA THR A 251 0.64 -6.50 19.00
C THR A 251 1.60 -5.37 18.64
N LYS A 252 2.10 -4.67 19.67
CA LYS A 252 3.06 -3.56 19.54
C LYS A 252 4.30 -3.88 20.35
N CYS A 253 5.29 -4.47 19.70
CA CYS A 253 6.58 -4.74 20.32
C CYS A 253 7.32 -3.44 20.64
N SER A 254 7.55 -3.15 21.92
CA SER A 254 8.40 -2.04 22.36
C SER A 254 9.54 -2.55 23.25
N ARG A 255 10.75 -1.99 23.09
CA ARG A 255 11.88 -2.32 23.97
C ARG A 255 11.67 -1.66 25.33
N ALA A 256 11.46 -2.49 26.35
CA ALA A 256 11.16 -2.05 27.70
C ALA A 256 12.22 -2.51 28.71
N VAL A 257 12.34 -1.75 29.79
CA VAL A 257 13.03 -2.16 31.01
C VAL A 257 11.98 -2.32 32.09
N LEU A 258 11.92 -3.53 32.67
CA LEU A 258 11.07 -3.85 33.79
C LEU A 258 11.84 -3.64 35.09
N PHE A 259 11.27 -2.85 36.00
CA PHE A 259 11.70 -2.74 37.39
C PHE A 259 10.73 -3.56 38.24
N GLU A 260 11.26 -4.54 38.97
CA GLU A 260 10.51 -5.33 39.95
C GLU A 260 11.09 -5.05 41.33
N TRP A 261 10.22 -4.88 42.33
CA TRP A 261 10.59 -4.68 43.72
C TRP A 261 9.93 -5.73 44.59
N GLU A 262 10.68 -6.32 45.52
CA GLU A 262 10.13 -7.24 46.50
C GLU A 262 9.26 -6.50 47.53
N THR A 263 8.37 -7.24 48.19
CA THR A 263 7.50 -6.68 49.23
C THR A 263 8.31 -6.04 50.35
N GLY A 264 8.21 -4.72 50.51
CA GLY A 264 8.87 -3.95 51.56
C GLY A 264 10.11 -3.17 51.10
N GLU A 265 10.58 -3.33 49.86
CA GLU A 265 11.74 -2.57 49.35
C GLU A 265 11.42 -1.14 48.92
N LEU A 266 10.14 -0.85 48.66
CA LEU A 266 9.69 0.43 48.15
C LEU A 266 8.36 0.84 48.77
N ASP A 267 8.31 2.06 49.30
CA ASP A 267 7.07 2.66 49.79
C ASP A 267 6.08 2.91 48.64
N ALA A 268 4.79 2.74 48.92
CA ALA A 268 3.71 2.98 47.96
C ALA A 268 3.73 4.41 47.39
N ASP A 269 4.08 5.40 48.22
CA ASP A 269 4.17 6.81 47.81
C ASP A 269 5.33 7.07 46.84
N THR A 270 6.43 6.34 47.00
CA THR A 270 7.60 6.46 46.12
C THR A 270 7.32 5.79 44.79
N PHE A 271 6.62 4.65 44.79
CA PHE A 271 6.13 4.00 43.57
C PHE A 271 5.22 4.93 42.76
N GLU A 272 4.26 5.59 43.41
CA GLU A 272 3.33 6.49 42.75
C GLU A 272 4.03 7.72 42.15
N ARG A 273 5.08 8.24 42.81
CA ARG A 273 5.93 9.32 42.27
C ARG A 273 6.70 8.88 41.02
N LEU A 274 7.26 7.67 41.03
CA LEU A 274 7.98 7.11 39.87
C LEU A 274 7.02 6.89 38.70
N ARG A 275 5.82 6.39 38.97
CA ARG A 275 4.76 6.22 37.98
C ARG A 275 4.37 7.56 37.36
N LYS A 276 4.06 8.58 38.17
CA LYS A 276 3.69 9.92 37.68
C LYS A 276 4.80 10.55 36.83
N SER A 277 6.06 10.46 37.27
CA SER A 277 7.19 11.00 36.49
C SER A 277 7.40 10.24 35.17
N ALA A 278 7.13 8.93 35.14
CA ALA A 278 7.18 8.13 33.92
C ALA A 278 5.99 8.44 32.97
N GLU A 279 4.80 8.73 33.51
CA GLU A 279 3.63 9.18 32.75
C GLU A 279 3.85 10.58 32.15
N GLU A 280 4.35 11.54 32.94
CA GLU A 280 4.65 12.91 32.49
C GLU A 280 5.65 12.95 31.33
N LYS A 281 6.61 12.02 31.31
CA LYS A 281 7.62 11.89 30.26
C LYS A 281 7.18 10.98 29.10
N GLY A 282 5.97 10.43 29.14
CA GLY A 282 5.42 9.52 28.11
C GLY A 282 6.20 8.21 27.99
N ALA A 283 6.93 7.81 29.04
CA ALA A 283 7.82 6.66 29.01
C ALA A 283 7.20 5.40 29.65
N LEU A 284 6.07 5.54 30.37
CA LEU A 284 5.37 4.43 30.99
C LEU A 284 4.72 3.52 29.94
N LEU A 285 5.04 2.23 29.97
CA LEU A 285 4.40 1.22 29.12
C LEU A 285 3.38 0.39 29.90
N TRP A 286 3.71 0.00 31.13
CA TRP A 286 2.86 -0.80 31.97
C TRP A 286 3.23 -0.64 33.44
N SER A 287 2.27 -0.72 34.35
CA SER A 287 2.50 -0.64 35.80
C SER A 287 1.61 -1.62 36.54
N ARG A 288 2.17 -2.28 37.57
CA ARG A 288 1.43 -3.10 38.53
C ARG A 288 1.71 -2.60 39.94
N CYS A 289 0.66 -2.06 40.57
CA CYS A 289 0.67 -1.69 41.98
C CYS A 289 0.10 -2.84 42.82
N ALA A 290 0.65 -3.07 44.01
CA ALA A 290 0.21 -4.12 44.93
C ALA A 290 -1.28 -3.98 45.33
N ALA A 291 -1.83 -2.75 45.33
CA ALA A 291 -3.24 -2.50 45.65
C ALA A 291 -4.21 -2.92 44.53
N ALA A 292 -3.78 -2.83 43.26
CA ALA A 292 -4.64 -3.08 42.10
C ALA A 292 -4.88 -4.58 41.83
N ALA A 293 -4.00 -5.46 42.31
CA ALA A 293 -4.15 -6.92 42.17
C ALA A 293 -5.42 -7.45 42.87
N ARG A 294 -5.88 -6.79 43.94
CA ARG A 294 -7.11 -7.15 44.67
C ARG A 294 -8.40 -6.88 43.88
N ALA A 295 -8.38 -5.97 42.92
CA ALA A 295 -9.57 -5.56 42.17
C ALA A 295 -9.88 -6.46 40.96
N GLN A 296 -8.91 -7.27 40.48
CA GLN A 296 -9.08 -8.13 39.30
C GLN A 296 -9.50 -9.58 39.63
N GLN A 297 -9.47 -10.00 40.89
CA GLN A 297 -9.91 -11.33 41.33
C GLN A 297 -11.34 -11.28 41.92
N GLN A 298 -12.34 -11.26 41.05
CA GLN A 298 -13.70 -11.70 41.37
C GLN A 298 -14.01 -12.99 40.59
N GLN A 299 -13.25 -14.05 40.87
CA GLN A 299 -13.66 -15.44 40.64
C GLN A 299 -13.06 -16.30 41.76
N PRO A 300 -13.82 -17.23 42.36
CA PRO A 300 -13.37 -17.95 43.54
C PRO A 300 -12.55 -19.17 43.12
N ALA A 301 -11.30 -19.24 43.57
CA ALA A 301 -10.55 -20.49 43.57
C ALA A 301 -9.59 -20.50 44.76
N GLU A 302 -9.98 -21.33 45.72
CA GLU A 302 -9.18 -22.24 46.54
C GLU A 302 -7.83 -21.78 47.11
N GLN A 303 -7.75 -22.01 48.42
CA GLN A 303 -6.63 -21.81 49.32
C GLN A 303 -5.41 -22.59 48.83
N ASP A 304 -4.32 -21.89 48.53
CA ASP A 304 -2.99 -22.12 49.10
C ASP A 304 -1.98 -21.07 48.60
N GLY A 305 -1.32 -20.39 49.55
CA GLY A 305 -0.22 -19.46 49.30
C GLY A 305 -0.65 -18.04 48.89
N ALA A 306 -0.84 -17.15 49.87
CA ALA A 306 -1.01 -15.70 49.64
C ALA A 306 0.27 -15.08 49.04
N GLY A 307 0.48 -15.26 47.74
CA GLY A 307 1.54 -14.60 46.99
C GLY A 307 1.25 -13.11 46.88
N LEU A 308 1.87 -12.31 47.75
CA LEU A 308 1.95 -10.87 47.53
C LEU A 308 2.71 -10.63 46.22
N PHE A 309 1.99 -10.20 45.18
CA PHE A 309 2.63 -9.91 43.90
C PHE A 309 3.60 -8.72 44.04
N PRO A 310 4.86 -8.85 43.59
CA PRO A 310 5.84 -7.76 43.66
C PRO A 310 5.38 -6.58 42.82
N MET A 311 5.65 -5.36 43.32
CA MET A 311 5.39 -4.13 42.58
C MET A 311 6.26 -4.13 41.33
N ALA A 312 5.69 -3.73 40.19
CA ALA A 312 6.41 -3.76 38.93
C ALA A 312 6.08 -2.54 38.06
N LEU A 313 7.10 -2.01 37.40
CA LEU A 313 7.01 -0.85 36.52
C LEU A 313 7.78 -1.14 35.23
N ALA A 314 7.09 -1.16 34.09
CA ALA A 314 7.70 -1.30 32.78
C ALA A 314 7.77 0.08 32.10
N VAL A 315 8.99 0.49 31.77
CA VAL A 315 9.28 1.79 31.14
C VAL A 315 10.04 1.55 29.85
N THR A 316 9.89 2.45 28.87
CA THR A 316 10.72 2.44 27.65
C THR A 316 12.21 2.47 27.97
N ALA A 317 13.04 1.89 27.11
CA ALA A 317 14.50 1.87 27.29
C ALA A 317 15.13 3.27 27.43
N THR A 318 14.56 4.28 26.77
CA THR A 318 14.99 5.68 26.87
C THR A 318 14.59 6.33 28.20
N GLY A 319 13.42 5.99 28.74
CA GLY A 319 12.94 6.47 30.03
C GLY A 319 13.55 5.77 31.25
N ALA A 320 14.22 4.64 31.06
CA ALA A 320 14.83 3.88 32.16
C ALA A 320 15.93 4.66 32.91
N SER A 321 16.65 5.56 32.24
CA SER A 321 17.68 6.40 32.87
C SER A 321 17.11 7.39 33.89
N VAL A 322 15.91 7.91 33.62
CA VAL A 322 15.20 8.84 34.51
C VAL A 322 14.76 8.14 35.79
N VAL A 323 14.18 6.96 35.66
CA VAL A 323 13.75 6.15 36.81
C VAL A 323 14.96 5.81 37.68
N ARG A 324 16.10 5.46 37.05
CA ARG A 324 17.36 5.23 37.77
C ARG A 324 17.87 6.48 38.48
N SER A 325 17.80 7.66 37.87
CA SER A 325 18.22 8.91 38.53
C SER A 325 17.35 9.26 39.73
N LEU A 326 16.04 9.01 39.65
CA LEU A 326 15.11 9.29 40.75
C LEU A 326 15.29 8.30 41.90
N LEU A 327 15.52 7.02 41.60
CA LEU A 327 15.90 6.02 42.60
C LEU A 327 17.25 6.37 43.26
N GLY A 328 18.20 6.91 42.48
CA GLY A 328 19.49 7.36 42.99
C GLY A 328 19.42 8.59 43.89
N GLN A 329 18.54 9.57 43.59
CA GLN A 329 18.37 10.79 44.39
C GLN A 329 17.69 10.55 45.75
N GLN A 330 16.89 9.49 45.89
CA GLN A 330 16.22 9.14 47.15
C GLN A 330 17.16 8.40 48.14
N ARG A 331 18.31 7.88 47.71
CA ARG A 331 19.31 7.24 48.58
C ARG A 331 20.52 8.17 48.82
N GLY A 332 20.50 8.92 49.92
CA GLY A 332 21.66 9.69 50.40
C GLY A 332 22.71 8.83 51.11
N LEU A 333 23.82 8.51 50.39
CA LEU A 333 25.21 8.15 50.80
C LEU A 333 25.52 6.84 51.60
N PRO A 334 26.76 6.29 51.55
CA PRO A 334 27.99 6.78 50.91
C PRO A 334 28.59 5.86 49.81
N ALA A 335 29.57 6.42 49.10
CA ALA A 335 30.43 5.76 48.12
C ALA A 335 31.14 4.53 48.70
N GLY A 336 31.17 3.42 47.96
CA GLY A 336 32.04 2.27 48.25
C GLY A 336 31.37 0.91 48.42
N GLY A 337 30.05 0.80 48.32
CA GLY A 337 29.35 -0.49 48.40
C GLY A 337 29.01 -1.04 47.02
N LEU A 338 29.83 -1.96 46.51
CA LEU A 338 29.47 -2.91 45.44
C LEU A 338 28.26 -3.74 45.88
N LEU A 339 27.06 -3.17 45.83
CA LEU A 339 25.83 -3.92 46.00
C LEU A 339 25.58 -4.69 44.70
N ARG A 340 26.07 -5.93 44.73
CA ARG A 340 25.68 -7.02 43.86
C ARG A 340 24.20 -6.88 43.50
N LEU A 341 23.94 -6.57 42.24
CA LEU A 341 22.73 -6.97 41.52
C LEU A 341 22.68 -8.51 41.55
N ARG A 342 22.31 -9.10 42.69
CA ARG A 342 22.05 -10.54 42.79
C ARG A 342 20.54 -10.75 42.73
N GLY A 343 20.11 -11.18 41.54
CA GLY A 343 18.75 -11.58 41.19
C GLY A 343 17.93 -10.39 40.70
N THR A 344 17.77 -10.09 39.43
CA THR A 344 18.15 -10.73 38.17
C THR A 344 18.56 -9.61 37.22
N ALA A 345 19.44 -9.89 36.26
CA ALA A 345 19.76 -8.98 35.16
C ALA A 345 18.49 -8.27 34.62
N PRO A 346 18.57 -7.00 34.18
CA PRO A 346 17.44 -6.37 33.50
C PRO A 346 17.04 -7.28 32.35
N ARG A 347 15.92 -7.99 32.50
CA ARG A 347 15.38 -8.80 31.43
C ARG A 347 14.89 -7.77 30.42
N GLU A 348 15.58 -7.69 29.29
CA GLU A 348 15.02 -7.03 28.12
C GLU A 348 13.75 -7.79 27.78
N ALA A 349 12.63 -7.23 28.20
CA ALA A 349 11.32 -7.78 27.92
C ALA A 349 10.77 -7.01 26.71
N ILE A 350 10.39 -7.75 25.69
CA ILE A 350 9.52 -7.22 24.65
C ILE A 350 8.12 -7.22 25.25
N VAL A 351 7.59 -6.03 25.53
CA VAL A 351 6.17 -5.88 25.84
C VAL A 351 5.44 -6.01 24.50
N LEU A 352 4.56 -7.03 24.39
CA LEU A 352 3.78 -7.36 23.19
C LEU A 352 2.45 -6.63 23.13
#